data_AF-A0A961F6U3-F1
#
_entry.id   AF-A0A961F6U3-F1
#
_cell.length_a   1.000
_cell.length_b   1.000
_cell.length_c   1.000
_cell.angle_alpha   90.00
_cell.angle_beta   90.00
_cell.angle_gamma   90.00
#
_symmetry.space_group_name_H-M   'P 1'
#
loop_
_entity.id
_entity.type
_entity.pdbx_description
1 polymer ?
#
loop_
_entity_poly.entity_id
_entity_poly.type
_entity_poly.pdbx_seq_one_letter_code
_entity_poly.pdbx_strand_id
1 'polypeptide(L)'
;DPDKVKKIFKKICAEMMEDPLYKDDFLEPFKSQGVLQFDDVGIVMRGKFMAKPGTQFTIRKEIYNRVRQEFAANGIEFARREVRVAIPGLEHEDHLDDAQKEAIAGAASAAVQTQIEKEQDAKGKK
;
A
#
# COMPACT_ATOMS: atom_id res chain seq x y z
N ASP A 1 12.88 -3.15 -2.73
CA ASP A 1 13.79 -3.77 -1.73
C ASP A 1 13.23 -3.77 -0.32
N PRO A 2 13.11 -4.94 0.32
CA PRO A 2 12.71 -5.05 1.72
C PRO A 2 13.71 -4.40 2.69
N ASP A 3 15.00 -4.35 2.33
CA ASP A 3 16.03 -3.74 3.18
C ASP A 3 15.89 -2.21 3.26
N LYS A 4 15.48 -1.56 2.16
CA LYS A 4 15.18 -0.11 2.14
C LYS A 4 13.99 0.22 3.05
N VAL A 5 12.94 -0.60 3.03
CA VAL A 5 11.77 -0.40 3.88
C VAL A 5 12.14 -0.51 5.37
N LYS A 6 12.99 -1.46 5.75
CA LYS A 6 13.51 -1.55 7.13
C LYS A 6 14.26 -0.29 7.57
N LYS A 7 15.07 0.31 6.67
CA LYS A 7 15.80 1.54 6.96
C LYS A 7 14.86 2.73 7.16
N ILE A 8 13.84 2.87 6.32
CA ILE A 8 12.79 3.89 6.46
C ILE A 8 12.04 3.72 7.79
N PHE A 9 11.62 2.49 8.12
CA PHE A 9 10.92 2.23 9.39
C PHE A 9 11.78 2.57 10.62
N LYS A 10 13.10 2.35 10.55
CA LYS A 10 14.03 2.76 11.60
C LYS A 10 14.15 4.28 11.73
N LYS A 11 14.20 5.02 10.61
CA LYS A 11 14.21 6.48 10.63
C LYS A 11 12.94 7.04 11.28
N ILE A 12 11.78 6.59 10.81
CA ILE A 12 10.47 7.01 11.35
C ILE A 12 10.37 6.70 12.85
N CYS A 13 10.89 5.55 13.28
CA CYS A 13 10.96 5.19 14.70
C CYS A 13 11.80 6.19 15.51
N ALA A 14 12.98 6.58 15.00
CA ALA A 14 13.84 7.56 15.65
C ALA A 14 13.15 8.93 15.73
N GLU A 15 12.59 9.42 14.62
CA GLU A 15 11.91 10.72 14.58
C GLU A 15 10.69 10.75 15.51
N MET A 16 9.97 9.63 15.65
CA MET A 16 8.83 9.53 16.58
C MET A 16 9.26 9.45 18.05
N MET A 17 10.47 8.96 18.34
CA MET A 17 11.03 8.95 19.69
C MET A 17 11.70 10.28 20.08
N GLU A 18 12.08 11.10 19.10
CA GLU A 18 12.58 12.46 19.33
C GLU A 18 11.45 13.44 19.66
N ASP A 19 10.25 13.18 19.14
CA ASP A 19 9.09 14.05 19.32
C ASP A 19 8.56 13.97 20.77
N PRO A 20 8.69 15.03 21.58
CA PRO A 20 8.32 15.00 22.99
C PRO A 20 6.81 14.81 23.20
N LEU A 21 6.00 15.10 22.18
CA LEU A 21 4.56 14.91 22.21
C LEU A 21 4.14 13.43 22.15
N TYR A 22 4.94 12.58 21.52
CA TYR A 22 4.61 11.18 21.29
C TYR A 22 5.47 10.22 22.09
N LYS A 23 6.70 10.62 22.45
CA LYS A 23 7.65 9.80 23.22
C LYS A 23 7.07 9.26 24.53
N ASP A 24 6.31 10.07 25.26
CA ASP A 24 5.71 9.65 26.54
C ASP A 24 4.47 8.75 26.36
N ASP A 25 3.87 8.79 25.17
CA ASP A 25 2.70 8.00 24.81
C ASP A 25 3.05 6.60 24.28
N PHE A 26 4.31 6.35 23.90
CA PHE A 26 4.77 5.04 23.47
C PHE A 26 5.15 4.14 24.65
N LEU A 27 4.51 2.97 24.76
CA LEU A 27 4.97 1.87 25.63
C LEU A 27 6.02 1.02 24.93
N GLU A 28 5.79 0.70 23.65
CA GLU A 28 6.79 0.09 22.78
C GLU A 28 6.91 0.91 21.50
N PRO A 29 8.13 1.28 21.09
CA PRO A 29 8.35 2.08 19.90
C PRO A 29 7.94 1.30 18.65
N PHE A 30 7.68 2.05 17.57
CA PHE A 30 7.30 1.49 16.29
C PHE A 30 8.41 0.61 15.71
N LYS A 31 8.09 -0.65 15.38
CA LYS A 31 9.01 -1.63 14.78
C LYS A 31 8.41 -2.33 13.58
N SER A 32 9.24 -2.66 12.59
CA SER A 32 8.83 -3.49 11.45
C SER A 32 8.62 -4.94 11.91
N GLN A 33 7.47 -5.53 11.60
CA GLN A 33 7.16 -6.94 11.81
C GLN A 33 7.50 -7.82 10.59
N GLY A 34 8.14 -7.25 9.57
CA GLY A 34 8.55 -7.94 8.34
C GLY A 34 7.46 -7.99 7.27
N VAL A 35 7.66 -8.90 6.31
CA VAL A 35 6.70 -9.18 5.23
C VAL A 35 5.64 -10.13 5.75
N LEU A 36 4.38 -9.73 5.62
CA LEU A 36 3.22 -10.57 5.96
C LEU A 36 2.91 -11.55 4.83
N GLN A 37 2.83 -11.04 3.60
CA GLN A 37 2.46 -11.82 2.42
C GLN A 37 3.03 -11.15 1.16
N PHE A 38 3.36 -11.99 0.18
CA PHE A 38 3.60 -11.58 -1.21
C PHE A 38 2.27 -11.72 -1.95
N ASP A 39 1.77 -10.62 -2.48
CA ASP A 39 0.55 -10.53 -3.26
C ASP A 39 0.92 -10.32 -4.74
N ASP A 40 0.01 -10.62 -5.66
CA ASP A 40 0.24 -10.49 -7.11
C ASP A 40 0.60 -9.05 -7.52
N VAL A 41 0.13 -8.06 -6.76
CA VAL A 41 0.37 -6.64 -7.04
C VAL A 41 1.52 -6.04 -6.22
N GLY A 42 2.01 -6.72 -5.19
CA GLY A 42 3.05 -6.17 -4.32
C GLY A 42 3.25 -6.89 -3.00
N ILE A 43 4.07 -6.30 -2.13
CA ILE A 43 4.47 -6.90 -0.86
C ILE A 43 3.75 -6.21 0.29
N VAL A 44 3.04 -6.97 1.12
CA VAL A 44 2.40 -6.45 2.33
C VAL A 44 3.40 -6.49 3.49
N MET A 45 3.84 -5.33 3.97
CA MET A 45 4.67 -5.21 5.17
C MET A 45 3.86 -4.73 6.36
N ARG A 46 4.19 -5.23 7.55
CA ARG A 46 3.52 -4.81 8.79
C ARG A 46 4.47 -4.08 9.73
N GLY A 47 3.98 -3.04 10.38
CA GLY A 47 4.61 -2.42 11.55
C GLY A 47 3.77 -2.64 12.79
N LYS A 48 4.41 -2.74 13.96
CA LYS A 48 3.75 -2.85 15.27
C LYS A 48 4.30 -1.76 16.20
N PHE A 49 3.43 -1.19 17.02
CA PHE A 49 3.78 -0.31 18.12
C PHE A 49 2.83 -0.58 19.30
N MET A 50 3.21 -0.18 20.50
CA MET A 50 2.28 -0.11 21.63
C MET A 50 2.25 1.32 22.15
N ALA A 51 1.05 1.86 22.27
CA ALA A 51 0.80 3.20 22.77
C ALA A 51 -0.15 3.16 23.97
N LYS A 52 -0.12 4.21 24.79
CA LYS A 52 -1.06 4.36 25.90
C LYS A 52 -2.51 4.32 25.39
N PRO A 53 -3.45 3.77 26.18
CA PRO A 53 -4.86 3.81 25.83
C PRO A 53 -5.31 5.27 25.65
N GLY A 54 -5.97 5.57 24.53
CA GLY A 54 -6.40 6.93 24.17
C GLY A 54 -5.55 7.61 23.09
N THR A 55 -4.25 7.32 23.00
CA THR A 55 -3.34 7.97 22.02
C THR A 55 -2.99 7.10 20.81
N GLN A 56 -3.50 5.86 20.78
CA GLN A 56 -3.31 4.90 19.68
C GLN A 56 -3.68 5.45 18.30
N PHE A 57 -4.77 6.22 18.20
CA PHE A 57 -5.24 6.77 16.93
C PHE A 57 -4.35 7.92 16.44
N THR A 58 -3.95 8.82 17.34
CA THR A 58 -3.06 9.94 17.02
C THR A 58 -1.71 9.45 16.55
N ILE A 59 -1.11 8.53 17.30
CA ILE A 59 0.17 7.89 16.94
C ILE A 59 0.05 7.15 15.61
N ARG A 60 -1.04 6.39 15.40
CA ARG A 60 -1.27 5.70 14.12
C ARG A 60 -1.28 6.68 12.97
N LYS A 61 -2.07 7.75 13.06
CA LYS A 61 -2.20 8.77 12.00
C LYS A 61 -0.84 9.39 11.67
N GLU A 62 -0.06 9.69 12.69
CA GLU A 62 1.25 10.32 12.53
C GLU A 62 2.26 9.37 11.88
N ILE A 63 2.32 8.11 12.32
CA ILE A 63 3.14 7.07 11.67
C ILE A 63 2.77 6.96 10.19
N TYR A 64 1.48 6.92 9.86
CA TYR A 64 1.02 6.82 8.46
C TYR A 64 1.48 8.02 7.62
N ASN A 65 1.40 9.24 8.17
CA ASN A 65 1.86 10.44 7.48
C ASN A 65 3.36 10.40 7.20
N ARG A 66 4.18 10.05 8.21
CA ARG A 66 5.64 9.96 8.06
C ARG A 66 6.05 8.85 7.09
N VAL A 67 5.40 7.67 7.19
CA VAL A 67 5.61 6.57 6.23
C VAL A 67 5.32 7.04 4.81
N ARG A 68 4.19 7.72 4.59
CA ARG A 68 3.83 8.22 3.25
C ARG A 68 4.84 9.22 2.71
N GLN A 69 5.32 10.14 3.55
CA GLN A 69 6.31 11.15 3.16
C GLN A 69 7.67 10.52 2.83
N GLU A 70 8.19 9.66 3.71
CA GLU A 70 9.46 8.97 3.48
C GLU A 70 9.39 8.04 2.27
N PHE A 71 8.27 7.33 2.06
CA PHE A 71 8.10 6.48 0.88
C PHE A 71 8.10 7.31 -0.41
N ALA A 72 7.40 8.44 -0.43
CA ALA A 72 7.42 9.36 -1.57
C ALA A 72 8.83 9.92 -1.84
N ALA A 73 9.55 10.33 -0.79
CA ALA A 73 10.90 10.87 -0.91
C ALA A 73 11.93 9.83 -1.42
N ASN A 74 11.73 8.56 -1.08
CA ASN A 74 12.59 7.45 -1.52
C ASN A 74 12.14 6.84 -2.86
N GLY A 75 11.12 7.42 -3.52
CA GLY A 75 10.58 6.92 -4.79
C GLY A 75 9.92 5.54 -4.68
N ILE A 76 9.45 5.16 -3.50
CA ILE A 76 8.73 3.90 -3.28
C ILE A 76 7.24 4.18 -3.51
N GLU A 77 6.78 3.86 -4.70
CA GLU A 77 5.35 3.88 -5.00
C GLU A 77 4.62 2.76 -4.25
N PHE A 78 3.43 3.07 -3.73
CA PHE A 78 2.55 2.05 -3.19
C PHE A 78 2.11 1.12 -4.31
N ALA A 79 2.02 -0.18 -4.01
CA ALA A 79 1.48 -1.16 -4.93
C ALA A 79 0.07 -0.75 -5.36
N ARG A 80 -0.07 -0.37 -6.63
CA ARG A 80 -1.36 -0.08 -7.28
C ARG A 80 -1.69 -1.28 -8.15
N ARG A 81 -2.93 -1.77 -8.10
CA ARG A 81 -3.39 -2.85 -8.99
C ARG A 81 -3.56 -2.26 -10.39
N GLU A 82 -2.53 -2.38 -11.23
CA GLU A 82 -2.61 -2.04 -12.66
C GLU A 82 -3.24 -3.20 -13.42
N VAL A 83 -4.21 -2.90 -14.29
CA VAL A 83 -4.85 -3.89 -15.17
C VAL A 83 -4.42 -3.61 -16.60
N ARG A 84 -3.64 -4.53 -17.17
CA ARG A 84 -3.27 -4.49 -18.59
C ARG A 84 -4.31 -5.24 -19.39
N VAL A 85 -4.99 -4.53 -20.29
CA VAL A 85 -5.98 -5.12 -21.21
C VAL A 85 -5.29 -5.31 -22.56
N ALA A 86 -5.08 -6.57 -22.95
CA ALA A 86 -4.61 -6.89 -24.29
C ALA A 86 -5.82 -6.96 -25.23
N ILE A 87 -5.90 -6.04 -26.19
CA ILE A 87 -6.92 -6.05 -27.25
C ILE A 87 -6.27 -6.64 -28.51
N PRO A 88 -6.74 -7.79 -29.01
CA PRO A 88 -6.22 -8.35 -30.25
C PRO A 88 -6.50 -7.39 -31.43
N GLY A 89 -5.45 -6.97 -32.15
CA GLY A 89 -5.54 -6.12 -33.35
C GLY A 89 -5.09 -4.66 -33.20
N LEU A 90 -4.61 -4.22 -32.03
CA LEU A 90 -3.99 -2.91 -31.81
C LEU A 90 -2.49 -3.07 -31.55
N GLU A 91 -1.67 -2.99 -32.60
CA GLU A 91 -0.20 -3.12 -32.49
C GLU A 91 0.53 -1.76 -32.43
N HIS A 92 -0.16 -0.63 -32.69
CA HIS A 92 0.44 0.72 -32.65
C HIS A 92 -0.43 1.76 -31.93
N GLU A 93 0.23 2.56 -31.09
CA GLU A 93 -0.33 3.51 -30.10
C GLU A 93 -0.98 4.79 -30.67
N ASP A 94 -1.09 4.98 -31.99
CA ASP A 94 -1.22 6.36 -32.48
C ASP A 94 -2.65 6.95 -32.49
N HIS A 95 -3.73 6.18 -32.52
CA HIS A 95 -5.09 6.73 -32.43
C HIS A 95 -6.09 5.76 -31.80
N LEU A 96 -6.31 5.90 -30.49
CA LEU A 96 -7.43 5.27 -29.79
C LEU A 96 -8.71 6.10 -30.05
N ASP A 97 -9.65 5.54 -30.80
CA ASP A 97 -10.97 6.14 -31.00
C ASP A 97 -11.80 6.05 -29.70
N ASP A 98 -12.80 6.92 -29.52
CA ASP A 98 -13.55 7.03 -28.26
C ASP A 98 -14.27 5.71 -27.91
N ALA A 99 -14.73 4.99 -28.92
CA ALA A 99 -15.32 3.65 -28.79
C ALA A 99 -14.31 2.60 -28.26
N GLN A 100 -13.02 2.71 -28.63
CA GLN A 100 -11.98 1.80 -28.15
C GLN A 100 -11.58 2.12 -26.71
N LYS A 101 -11.57 3.40 -26.31
CA LYS A 101 -11.35 3.80 -24.91
C LYS A 101 -12.47 3.32 -24.00
N GLU A 102 -13.72 3.42 -24.44
CA GLU A 102 -14.88 2.87 -23.71
C GLU A 102 -14.80 1.35 -23.60
N ALA A 103 -14.38 0.65 -24.66
CA ALA A 103 -14.17 -0.79 -24.63
C ALA A 103 -13.03 -1.20 -23.66
N ILE A 104 -11.92 -0.46 -23.62
CA ILE A 104 -10.82 -0.67 -22.66
C ILE A 104 -11.31 -0.45 -21.22
N ALA A 105 -12.04 0.65 -20.98
CA ALA A 105 -12.57 0.98 -19.66
C ALA A 105 -13.61 -0.05 -19.18
N GLY A 106 -14.48 -0.51 -20.07
CA GLY A 106 -15.46 -1.57 -19.81
C GLY A 106 -14.80 -2.91 -19.52
N ALA A 107 -13.82 -3.32 -20.35
CA ALA A 107 -13.08 -4.56 -20.16
C ALA A 107 -12.24 -4.54 -18.87
N ALA A 108 -11.56 -3.43 -18.57
CA ALA A 108 -10.82 -3.26 -17.33
C ALA A 108 -11.75 -3.34 -16.11
N SER A 109 -12.90 -2.66 -16.16
CA SER A 109 -13.88 -2.70 -15.05
C SER A 109 -14.46 -4.10 -14.83
N ALA A 110 -14.80 -4.82 -15.91
CA ALA A 110 -15.29 -6.19 -15.82
C ALA A 110 -14.24 -7.17 -15.29
N ALA A 111 -12.97 -6.99 -15.68
CA ALA A 111 -11.86 -7.80 -15.18
C ALA A 111 -11.56 -7.52 -13.70
N VAL A 112 -11.67 -6.26 -13.26
CA VAL A 112 -11.56 -5.88 -11.84
C VAL A 112 -12.71 -6.49 -11.04
N GLN A 113 -13.96 -6.34 -11.51
CA GLN A 113 -15.15 -6.86 -10.85
C GLN A 113 -15.07 -8.39 -10.66
N THR A 114 -14.72 -9.11 -11.73
CA THR A 114 -14.59 -10.58 -11.73
C THR A 114 -13.52 -11.06 -10.74
N GLN A 115 -12.42 -10.32 -10.60
CA GLN A 115 -11.36 -10.67 -9.65
C GLN A 115 -11.74 -10.33 -8.20
N ILE A 116 -12.43 -9.21 -7.97
CA ILE A 116 -12.98 -8.87 -6.64
C ILE A 116 -13.95 -9.96 -6.18
N GLU A 117 -14.84 -10.42 -7.06
CA GLU A 117 -15.82 -11.48 -6.77
C GLU A 117 -15.14 -12.82 -6.42
N LYS A 118 -14.09 -13.21 -7.17
CA LYS A 118 -13.28 -14.40 -6.85
C LYS A 118 -12.57 -14.30 -5.51
N GLU A 119 -12.06 -13.12 -5.16
CA GLU A 119 -11.33 -12.88 -3.90
C GLU A 119 -12.28 -12.83 -2.68
N GLN A 120 -13.54 -12.42 -2.90
CA GLN A 120 -14.62 -12.48 -1.91
C GLN A 120 -15.14 -13.91 -1.68
N ASP A 121 -15.33 -14.70 -2.75
CA ASP A 121 -15.73 -16.11 -2.65
C ASP A 121 -14.65 -16.95 -1.93
N ALA A 122 -13.37 -16.69 -2.22
CA ALA A 122 -12.25 -17.33 -1.55
C ALA A 122 -12.15 -16.99 -0.04
N LYS A 123 -12.59 -15.79 0.38
CA LYS A 123 -12.62 -15.39 1.79
C LYS A 123 -13.88 -15.86 2.53
N GLY A 124 -15.00 -16.06 1.83
CA GLY A 124 -16.27 -16.53 2.40
C GLY A 124 -16.32 -18.04 2.69
N LYS A 125 -15.35 -18.81 2.18
CA LYS A 125 -15.26 -20.27 2.36
C LYS A 125 -14.33 -20.72 3.51
N LYS A 126 -13.87 -19.78 4.35
CA LYS A 126 -13.06 -20.05 5.56
C LYS A 126 -13.84 -19.79 6.84
#